data_AF-A0A2W4RSJ5-F1
#
_entry.id   AF-A0A2W4RSJ5-F1
#
_cell.length_a   1.000
_cell.length_b   1.000
_cell.length_c   1.000
_cell.angle_alpha   90.00
_cell.angle_beta   90.00
_cell.angle_gamma   90.00
#
_symmetry.space_group_name_H-M   'P 1'
#
loop_
_entity.id
_entity.type
_entity.pdbx_description
1 polymer ?
#
loop_
_entity_poly.entity_id
_entity_poly.type
_entity_poly.pdbx_seq_one_letter_code
_entity_poly.pdbx_strand_id
1 'polypeptide(L)'
;MIQNTTDDAIEIRASLGGVELRFSSNLMGFLANRKECGRFHLGDWLQALDGDMLGHLQQLAEMALQGSPTMGMAMEDLALVVMHALAAERQAGEVIFNTDELGLHVELLCMLATLERLRRRGLLSYASVISIELDADNSFVLSPDAFAQEDDMRRQVARGLH
;
A
#
# COMPACT_ATOMS: atom_id res chain seq x y z
N MET A 1 -1.52 -37.72 -25.74
CA MET A 1 -2.06 -36.42 -26.20
C MET A 1 -2.44 -35.65 -24.96
N ILE A 2 -1.65 -34.63 -24.61
CA ILE A 2 -1.95 -33.76 -23.45
C ILE A 2 -2.63 -32.52 -24.04
N GLN A 3 -3.92 -32.37 -23.77
CA GLN A 3 -4.65 -31.13 -24.03
C GLN A 3 -4.62 -30.29 -22.76
N ASN A 4 -3.83 -29.22 -22.80
CA ASN A 4 -3.94 -28.08 -21.90
C ASN A 4 -5.10 -27.22 -22.41
N THR A 5 -6.18 -27.16 -21.64
CA THR A 5 -7.20 -26.11 -21.80
C THR A 5 -7.12 -25.19 -20.59
N THR A 6 -6.55 -24.01 -20.85
CA THR A 6 -6.93 -22.70 -20.31
C THR A 6 -7.12 -22.63 -18.80
N ASP A 7 -6.02 -22.33 -18.10
CA ASP A 7 -6.05 -21.49 -16.91
C ASP A 7 -6.64 -20.14 -17.32
N ASP A 8 -7.86 -19.87 -16.85
CA ASP A 8 -8.44 -18.55 -16.80
C ASP A 8 -7.55 -17.68 -15.90
N ALA A 9 -6.52 -17.06 -16.50
CA ALA A 9 -5.79 -15.99 -15.87
C ALA A 9 -6.77 -14.83 -15.68
N ILE A 10 -7.28 -14.69 -14.46
CA ILE A 10 -8.01 -13.52 -14.02
C ILE A 10 -7.01 -12.36 -14.05
N GLU A 11 -6.88 -11.71 -15.21
CA GLU A 11 -6.29 -10.39 -15.31
C GLU A 11 -7.18 -9.46 -14.48
N ILE A 12 -6.81 -9.22 -13.23
CA ILE A 12 -7.40 -8.14 -12.43
C ILE A 12 -6.88 -6.84 -13.05
N ARG A 13 -7.50 -6.46 -14.18
CA ARG A 13 -7.35 -5.16 -14.79
C ARG A 13 -8.14 -4.20 -13.92
N ALA A 14 -7.47 -3.57 -12.95
CA ALA A 14 -8.01 -2.40 -12.26
C ALA A 14 -8.16 -1.25 -13.29
N SER A 15 -9.22 -1.33 -14.08
CA SER A 15 -9.57 -0.38 -15.15
C SER A 15 -10.79 0.39 -14.71
N LEU A 16 -10.57 1.55 -14.11
CA LEU A 16 -11.55 2.63 -14.18
C LEU A 16 -11.37 3.29 -15.57
N GLY A 17 -12.00 2.72 -16.59
CA GLY A 17 -12.14 3.37 -17.91
C GLY A 17 -10.99 3.22 -18.90
N GLY A 18 -10.21 2.14 -18.86
CA GLY A 18 -9.18 1.86 -19.86
C GLY A 18 -7.84 2.56 -19.64
N VAL A 19 -7.68 3.25 -18.51
CA VAL A 19 -6.40 3.75 -18.02
C VAL A 19 -5.91 2.80 -16.93
N GLU A 20 -4.74 2.21 -17.13
CA GLU A 20 -4.03 1.40 -16.13
C GLU A 20 -3.73 2.29 -14.92
N LEU A 21 -4.29 1.95 -13.76
CA LEU A 21 -4.14 2.77 -12.55
C LEU A 21 -2.74 2.57 -11.96
N ARG A 22 -1.82 3.51 -12.25
CA ARG A 22 -0.44 3.49 -11.73
C ARG A 22 -0.33 4.32 -10.45
N PHE A 23 -0.14 3.65 -9.33
CA PHE A 23 0.01 4.28 -8.03
C PHE A 23 1.30 5.07 -7.91
N SER A 24 2.39 4.64 -8.57
CA SER A 24 3.64 5.42 -8.63
C SER A 24 3.42 6.80 -9.25
N SER A 25 2.66 6.85 -10.35
CA SER A 25 2.32 8.10 -11.04
C SER A 25 1.38 8.97 -10.20
N ASN A 26 0.43 8.35 -9.50
CA ASN A 26 -0.46 9.04 -8.57
C ASN A 26 0.34 9.68 -7.42
N LEU A 27 1.25 8.94 -6.78
CA LEU A 27 2.12 9.44 -5.72
C LEU A 27 3.01 10.58 -6.22
N MET A 28 3.64 10.44 -7.38
CA MET A 28 4.47 11.51 -7.95
C MET A 28 3.64 12.78 -8.25
N GLY A 29 2.43 12.61 -8.76
CA GLY A 29 1.48 13.71 -8.93
C GLY A 29 1.09 14.36 -7.61
N PHE A 30 0.87 13.57 -6.55
CA PHE A 30 0.64 14.08 -5.21
C PHE A 30 1.83 14.91 -4.73
N LEU A 31 3.03 14.33 -4.73
CA LEU A 31 4.28 14.97 -4.28
C LEU A 31 4.54 16.29 -5.02
N ALA A 32 4.35 16.35 -6.33
CA ALA A 32 4.55 17.55 -7.14
C ALA A 32 3.55 18.67 -6.82
N ASN A 33 2.35 18.33 -6.35
CA ASN A 33 1.28 19.29 -6.05
C ASN A 33 1.18 19.66 -4.56
N ARG A 34 2.02 19.10 -3.69
CA ARG A 34 2.05 19.45 -2.27
C ARG A 34 2.44 20.92 -2.12
N LYS A 35 1.56 21.69 -1.50
CA LYS A 35 1.80 23.10 -1.13
C LYS A 35 2.50 23.25 0.22
N GLU A 36 2.59 22.16 0.99
CA GLU A 36 3.12 22.17 2.34
C GLU A 36 4.64 22.12 2.34
N CYS A 37 5.27 22.99 3.12
CA CYS A 37 6.73 23.03 3.32
C CYS A 37 7.24 21.98 4.33
N GLY A 38 6.35 21.11 4.83
CA GLY A 38 6.67 20.08 5.81
C GLY A 38 7.28 18.81 5.20
N ARG A 39 7.91 18.00 6.04
CA ARG A 39 8.37 16.66 5.67
C ARG A 39 7.18 15.86 5.12
N PHE A 40 7.41 15.09 4.06
CA PHE A 40 6.43 14.13 3.56
C PHE A 40 6.35 12.93 4.49
N HIS A 41 5.14 12.43 4.70
CA HIS A 41 4.88 11.14 5.31
C HIS A 41 3.92 10.35 4.42
N LEU A 42 4.14 9.04 4.27
CA LEU A 42 3.27 8.18 3.43
C LEU A 42 1.79 8.31 3.82
N GLY A 43 1.52 8.48 5.12
CA GLY A 43 0.18 8.74 5.65
C GLY A 43 -0.56 9.90 4.98
N ASP A 44 0.14 10.95 4.56
CA ASP A 44 -0.45 12.11 3.87
C ASP A 44 -1.06 11.68 2.54
N TRP A 45 -0.33 10.85 1.79
CA TRP A 45 -0.78 10.33 0.50
C TRP A 45 -1.92 9.33 0.67
N LEU A 46 -1.79 8.38 1.62
CA LEU A 46 -2.85 7.40 1.90
C LEU A 46 -4.18 8.08 2.30
N GLN A 47 -4.11 9.16 3.07
CA GLN A 47 -5.29 9.94 3.44
C GLN A 47 -5.90 10.70 2.24
N ALA A 48 -5.11 11.04 1.23
CA ALA A 48 -5.57 11.74 0.03
C ALA A 48 -6.22 10.82 -1.02
N LEU A 49 -5.92 9.52 -1.00
CA LEU A 49 -6.57 8.54 -1.88
C LEU A 49 -8.06 8.41 -1.56
N ASP A 50 -8.92 8.14 -2.56
CA ASP A 50 -10.30 7.77 -2.27
C ASP A 50 -10.41 6.31 -1.75
N GLY A 51 -11.62 5.90 -1.35
CA GLY A 51 -11.85 4.56 -0.79
C GLY A 51 -11.58 3.42 -1.78
N ASP A 52 -11.85 3.65 -3.06
CA ASP A 52 -11.67 2.65 -4.11
C ASP A 52 -10.19 2.50 -4.46
N MET A 53 -9.46 3.62 -4.55
CA MET A 53 -8.01 3.65 -4.74
C MET A 53 -7.27 2.94 -3.60
N LEU A 54 -7.67 3.16 -2.34
CA LEU A 54 -7.10 2.43 -1.21
C LEU A 54 -7.39 0.93 -1.27
N GLY A 55 -8.60 0.55 -1.68
CA GLY A 55 -8.96 -0.85 -1.88
C GLY A 55 -8.10 -1.52 -2.95
N HIS A 56 -7.90 -0.85 -4.09
CA HIS A 56 -7.05 -1.33 -5.17
C HIS A 56 -5.57 -1.39 -4.79
N LEU A 57 -5.06 -0.41 -4.05
CA LEU A 57 -3.67 -0.41 -3.58
C LEU A 57 -3.40 -1.62 -2.69
N GLN A 58 -4.30 -1.90 -1.74
CA GLN A 58 -4.21 -3.07 -0.88
C GLN A 58 -4.26 -4.37 -1.68
N GLN A 59 -5.22 -4.51 -2.60
CA GLN A 59 -5.32 -5.72 -3.45
C GLN A 59 -4.06 -5.94 -4.28
N LEU A 60 -3.50 -4.86 -4.85
CA LEU A 60 -2.26 -4.93 -5.63
C LEU A 60 -1.10 -5.42 -4.77
N ALA A 61 -0.97 -4.88 -3.56
CA ALA A 61 0.08 -5.29 -2.61
C ALA A 61 -0.10 -6.73 -2.12
N GLU A 62 -1.32 -7.14 -1.76
CA GLU A 62 -1.63 -8.52 -1.38
C GLU A 62 -1.31 -9.51 -2.49
N MET A 63 -1.66 -9.18 -3.74
CA MET A 63 -1.28 -10.00 -4.89
C MET A 63 0.24 -10.10 -5.02
N ALA A 64 0.96 -8.96 -4.92
CA ALA A 64 2.41 -8.88 -5.04
C ALA A 64 3.16 -9.76 -4.02
N LEU A 65 2.60 -9.92 -2.82
CA LEU A 65 3.18 -10.78 -1.78
C LEU A 65 2.96 -12.28 -2.03
N GLN A 66 1.88 -12.66 -2.73
CA GLN A 66 1.50 -14.06 -2.96
C GLN A 66 2.30 -14.77 -4.08
N GLY A 67 3.26 -14.12 -4.72
CA GLY A 67 4.18 -14.73 -5.69
C GLY A 67 3.61 -15.15 -7.07
N SER A 68 2.47 -14.61 -7.52
CA SER A 68 1.88 -14.96 -8.84
C SER A 68 2.76 -14.51 -10.03
N PRO A 69 3.00 -15.32 -11.08
CA PRO A 69 3.83 -14.96 -12.23
C PRO A 69 3.28 -13.85 -13.13
N THR A 70 2.00 -13.45 -13.00
CA THR A 70 1.43 -12.27 -13.67
C THR A 70 1.85 -10.94 -13.02
N MET A 71 2.71 -10.97 -11.99
CA MET A 71 3.04 -9.81 -11.15
C MET A 71 3.97 -8.75 -11.71
N GLY A 72 4.69 -9.00 -12.80
CA GLY A 72 5.86 -8.16 -13.17
C GLY A 72 5.58 -6.66 -13.05
N MET A 73 4.51 -6.20 -13.70
CA MET A 73 4.12 -4.77 -13.69
C MET A 73 3.52 -4.30 -12.37
N ALA A 74 2.79 -5.15 -11.64
CA ALA A 74 2.19 -4.81 -10.35
C ALA A 74 3.27 -4.61 -9.27
N MET A 75 4.23 -5.53 -9.22
CA MET A 75 5.38 -5.44 -8.32
C MET A 75 6.29 -4.27 -8.69
N GLU A 76 6.48 -4.00 -9.99
CA GLU A 76 7.21 -2.83 -10.46
C GLU A 76 6.56 -1.51 -10.00
N ASP A 77 5.23 -1.36 -10.13
CA ASP A 77 4.54 -0.15 -9.70
C ASP A 77 4.60 0.04 -8.17
N LEU A 78 4.43 -1.03 -7.40
CA LEU A 78 4.56 -0.99 -5.94
C LEU A 78 6.00 -0.69 -5.48
N ALA A 79 6.99 -1.26 -6.16
CA ALA A 79 8.39 -0.96 -5.90
C ALA A 79 8.67 0.52 -6.15
N LEU A 80 8.15 1.09 -7.23
CA LEU A 80 8.25 2.53 -7.51
C LEU A 80 7.54 3.38 -6.45
N VAL A 81 6.35 2.97 -5.99
CA VAL A 81 5.67 3.65 -4.87
C VAL A 81 6.57 3.68 -3.64
N VAL A 82 7.11 2.52 -3.23
CA VAL A 82 8.01 2.41 -2.07
C VAL A 82 9.24 3.30 -2.24
N MET A 83 9.91 3.22 -3.39
CA MET A 83 11.11 4.02 -3.70
C MET A 83 10.82 5.52 -3.61
N HIS A 84 9.77 6.00 -4.26
CA HIS A 84 9.41 7.41 -4.27
C HIS A 84 8.95 7.91 -2.90
N ALA A 85 8.17 7.10 -2.19
CA ALA A 85 7.72 7.44 -0.85
C ALA A 85 8.90 7.57 0.12
N LEU A 86 9.79 6.58 0.15
CA LEU A 86 11.00 6.63 1.00
C LEU A 86 11.92 7.78 0.63
N ALA A 87 12.14 8.02 -0.66
CA ALA A 87 12.96 9.15 -1.12
C ALA A 87 12.39 10.47 -0.61
N ALA A 88 11.08 10.65 -0.72
CA ALA A 88 10.38 11.83 -0.23
C ALA A 88 10.39 11.94 1.30
N GLU A 89 10.18 10.84 2.03
CA GLU A 89 10.23 10.81 3.50
C GLU A 89 11.64 11.12 4.01
N ARG A 90 12.69 10.60 3.36
CA ARG A 90 14.09 10.84 3.72
C ARG A 90 14.64 12.18 3.21
N GLN A 91 13.89 12.88 2.35
CA GLN A 91 14.38 14.04 1.59
C GLN A 91 15.67 13.71 0.81
N ALA A 92 15.73 12.50 0.26
CA ALA A 92 16.87 11.97 -0.48
C ALA A 92 16.57 11.90 -1.98
N GLY A 93 17.60 12.11 -2.81
CA GLY A 93 17.49 11.96 -4.27
C GLY A 93 17.45 10.49 -4.72
N GLU A 94 18.01 9.59 -3.92
CA GLU A 94 18.09 8.15 -4.19
C GLU A 94 17.87 7.35 -2.92
N VAL A 95 17.31 6.14 -3.07
CA VAL A 95 17.12 5.16 -2.00
C VAL A 95 17.75 3.85 -2.45
N ILE A 96 18.60 3.28 -1.61
CA ILE A 96 19.25 2.00 -1.84
C ILE A 96 18.58 0.98 -0.92
N PHE A 97 18.19 -0.15 -1.47
CA PHE A 97 17.63 -1.29 -0.73
C PHE A 97 18.65 -2.42 -0.71
N ASN A 98 18.75 -3.09 0.43
CA ASN A 98 19.29 -4.44 0.47
C ASN A 98 18.29 -5.42 -0.16
N THR A 99 18.77 -6.58 -0.63
CA THR A 99 18.00 -7.53 -1.44
C THR A 99 16.62 -7.89 -0.87
N ASP A 100 16.49 -7.94 0.47
CA ASP A 100 15.25 -8.35 1.14
C ASP A 100 14.41 -7.16 1.65
N GLU A 101 14.96 -5.94 1.65
CA GLU A 101 14.29 -4.78 2.24
C GLU A 101 13.09 -4.31 1.41
N LEU A 102 13.14 -4.44 0.09
CA LEU A 102 12.05 -3.99 -0.77
C LEU A 102 10.74 -4.75 -0.47
N GLY A 103 10.83 -6.07 -0.25
CA GLY A 103 9.68 -6.90 0.12
C GLY A 103 9.04 -6.43 1.42
N LEU A 104 9.86 -6.21 2.46
CA LEU A 104 9.39 -5.70 3.75
C LEU A 104 8.68 -4.35 3.66
N HIS A 105 9.13 -3.47 2.77
CA HIS A 105 8.45 -2.18 2.57
C HIS A 105 7.15 -2.33 1.79
N VAL A 106 7.03 -3.29 0.87
CA VAL A 106 5.76 -3.60 0.19
C VAL A 106 4.77 -4.22 1.18
N GLU A 107 5.21 -5.11 2.07
CA GLU A 107 4.41 -5.62 3.20
C GLU A 107 3.93 -4.47 4.09
N LEU A 108 4.83 -3.58 4.48
CA LEU A 108 4.50 -2.41 5.27
C LEU A 108 3.48 -1.52 4.55
N LEU A 109 3.65 -1.25 3.26
CA LEU A 109 2.69 -0.49 2.45
C LEU A 109 1.29 -1.14 2.48
N CYS A 110 1.22 -2.47 2.32
CA CYS A 110 -0.03 -3.22 2.39
C CYS A 110 -0.70 -3.05 3.77
N MET A 111 0.06 -3.20 4.84
CA MET A 111 -0.41 -3.03 6.21
C MET A 111 -0.92 -1.60 6.44
N LEU A 112 -0.17 -0.57 6.04
CA LEU A 112 -0.54 0.83 6.24
C LEU A 112 -1.79 1.21 5.44
N ALA A 113 -1.93 0.74 4.20
CA ALA A 113 -3.15 0.90 3.41
C ALA A 113 -4.36 0.26 4.10
N THR A 114 -4.19 -0.93 4.68
CA THR A 114 -5.22 -1.63 5.45
C THR A 114 -5.63 -0.82 6.69
N LEU A 115 -4.66 -0.27 7.42
CA LEU A 115 -4.91 0.53 8.62
C LEU A 115 -5.64 1.84 8.28
N GLU A 116 -5.32 2.49 7.17
CA GLU A 116 -6.06 3.67 6.69
C GLU A 116 -7.53 3.34 6.38
N ARG A 117 -7.82 2.17 5.79
CA ARG A 117 -9.21 1.74 5.56
C ARG A 117 -9.95 1.51 6.87
N LEU A 118 -9.30 0.89 7.86
CA LEU A 118 -9.87 0.69 9.20
C LEU A 118 -10.11 2.04 9.91
N ARG A 119 -9.20 3.01 9.73
CA ARG A 119 -9.37 4.38 10.24
C ARG A 119 -10.60 5.05 9.64
N ARG A 120 -10.82 4.94 8.33
CA ARG A 120 -12.00 5.49 7.64
C ARG A 120 -13.31 4.85 8.08
N ARG A 121 -13.26 3.59 8.52
CA ARG A 121 -14.39 2.89 9.15
C ARG A 121 -14.63 3.31 10.61
N GLY A 122 -13.81 4.20 11.17
CA GLY A 122 -13.89 4.63 12.57
C GLY A 122 -13.36 3.62 13.57
N LEU A 123 -12.68 2.56 13.12
CA LEU A 123 -12.22 1.48 14.00
C LEU A 123 -10.93 1.81 14.73
N LEU A 124 -10.12 2.70 14.17
CA LEU A 124 -8.88 3.16 14.79
C LEU A 124 -8.62 4.64 14.46
N SER A 125 -7.66 5.22 15.18
CA SER A 125 -7.12 6.54 14.91
C SER A 125 -5.59 6.51 14.97
N TYR A 126 -4.94 7.41 14.24
CA TYR A 126 -3.49 7.56 14.27
C TYR A 126 -3.06 8.32 15.52
N ALA A 127 -2.09 7.78 16.27
CA ALA A 127 -1.45 8.47 17.39
C ALA A 127 -0.20 9.25 16.94
N SER A 128 0.38 8.88 15.80
CA SER A 128 1.52 9.55 15.16
C SER A 128 1.30 9.68 13.64
N VAL A 129 2.14 10.46 12.97
CA VAL A 129 2.20 10.44 11.50
C VAL A 129 2.61 9.05 11.02
N ILE A 130 2.04 8.61 9.91
CA ILE A 130 2.29 7.28 9.35
C ILE A 130 3.42 7.34 8.32
N SER A 131 4.44 6.51 8.54
CA SER A 131 5.68 6.49 7.77
C SER A 131 5.92 5.11 7.15
N ILE A 132 6.50 5.10 5.95
CA ILE A 132 6.94 3.89 5.26
C ILE A 132 8.33 3.40 5.71
N GLU A 133 9.02 4.14 6.59
CA GLU A 133 10.27 3.68 7.22
C GLU A 133 10.01 2.47 8.14
N LEU A 134 10.82 1.41 8.02
CA LEU A 134 10.66 0.18 8.80
C LEU A 134 10.85 0.38 10.32
N ASP A 135 11.62 1.38 10.73
CA ASP A 135 11.89 1.71 12.13
C ASP A 135 11.00 2.84 12.68
N ALA A 136 10.04 3.34 11.88
CA ALA A 136 9.11 4.36 12.34
C ALA A 136 8.15 3.82 13.42
N ASP A 137 7.90 4.65 14.43
CA ASP A 137 6.89 4.40 15.47
C ASP A 137 5.48 4.67 14.94
N ASN A 138 5.05 3.83 14.01
CA ASN A 138 3.69 3.82 13.47
C ASN A 138 2.72 3.38 14.58
N SER A 139 2.04 4.34 15.19
CA SER A 139 1.24 4.11 16.40
C SER A 139 -0.26 4.37 16.16
N PHE A 140 -1.10 3.49 16.71
CA PHE A 140 -2.55 3.47 16.47
C PHE A 140 -3.31 3.30 17.78
N VAL A 141 -4.44 3.98 17.89
CA VAL A 141 -5.38 3.84 19.01
C VAL A 141 -6.66 3.20 18.50
N LEU A 142 -7.02 2.05 19.06
CA LEU A 142 -8.25 1.34 18.74
C LEU A 142 -9.45 2.06 19.35
N SER A 143 -10.53 2.17 18.57
CA SER A 143 -11.82 2.61 19.10
C SER A 143 -12.43 1.53 20.01
N PRO A 144 -13.29 1.89 20.97
CA PRO A 144 -14.04 0.90 21.75
C PRO A 144 -14.87 -0.06 20.88
N ASP A 145 -15.35 0.41 19.73
CA ASP A 145 -16.15 -0.39 18.78
C ASP A 145 -15.29 -1.38 17.98
N ALA A 146 -13.97 -1.19 17.95
CA ALA A 146 -13.02 -2.11 17.32
C ALA A 146 -13.02 -3.49 17.99
N PHE A 147 -13.24 -3.54 19.31
CA PHE A 147 -13.25 -4.80 20.06
C PHE A 147 -14.40 -5.71 19.63
N ALA A 148 -15.52 -5.15 19.16
CA ALA A 148 -16.63 -5.92 18.61
C ALA A 148 -16.31 -6.53 17.22
N GLN A 149 -15.25 -6.05 16.54
CA GLN A 149 -14.82 -6.46 15.20
C GLN A 149 -13.38 -7.01 15.20
N GLU A 150 -12.86 -7.39 16.38
CA GLU A 150 -11.45 -7.75 16.58
C GLU A 150 -10.98 -8.87 15.64
N ASP A 151 -11.77 -9.93 15.47
CA ASP A 151 -11.43 -11.05 14.59
C ASP A 151 -11.42 -10.66 13.10
N ASP A 152 -12.25 -9.71 12.70
CA ASP A 152 -12.27 -9.18 11.34
C ASP A 152 -11.05 -8.29 11.07
N MET A 153 -10.69 -7.46 12.06
CA MET A 153 -9.51 -6.61 12.01
C MET A 153 -8.22 -7.43 12.02
N ARG A 154 -8.11 -8.44 12.89
CA ARG A 154 -6.97 -9.34 12.95
C ARG A 154 -6.77 -10.07 11.63
N ARG A 155 -7.84 -10.54 10.98
CA ARG A 155 -7.76 -11.18 9.66
C ARG A 155 -7.30 -10.21 8.57
N GLN A 156 -7.77 -8.96 8.58
CA GLN A 156 -7.35 -7.96 7.59
C GLN A 156 -5.87 -7.57 7.77
N VAL A 157 -5.42 -7.38 9.02
CA VAL A 157 -4.01 -7.04 9.30
C VAL A 157 -3.09 -8.23 9.02
N ALA A 158 -3.47 -9.44 9.43
CA ALA A 158 -2.67 -10.65 9.20
C ALA A 158 -2.48 -10.93 7.70
N ARG A 159 -3.47 -10.62 6.85
CA ARG A 159 -3.33 -10.72 5.38
C ARG A 159 -2.26 -9.80 4.80
N GLY A 160 -1.90 -8.72 5.50
CA GLY A 160 -0.81 -7.83 5.09
C GLY A 160 0.57 -8.20 5.62
N LEU A 161 0.71 -9.29 6.41
CA LEU A 161 1.95 -9.72 7.08
C LEU A 161 2.44 -11.11 6.61
N HIS A 162 2.28 -11.44 5.32
CA HIS A 162 2.64 -12.73 4.76
C HIS A 162 3.57 -12.62 3.56
#